data_AF-A0A060WZD0-F1
#
_entry.id   AF-A0A060WZD0-F1
#
_cell.length_a   1.000
_cell.length_b   1.000
_cell.length_c   1.000
_cell.angle_alpha   90.00
_cell.angle_beta   90.00
_cell.angle_gamma   90.00
#
_symmetry.space_group_name_H-M   'P 1'
#
loop_
_entity.id
_entity.type
_entity.pdbx_description
1 polymer ?
#
loop_
_entity_poly.entity_id
_entity_poly.type
_entity_poly.pdbx_seq_one_letter_code
_entity_poly.pdbx_strand_id
1 'polypeptide(L)'
;MFTFRGLRIDEALRLYLEAFRLPGEAPVIHRLLETFTDTWHKVNGSPFMTNDAGFALAYAVIMLNTDQHNNNVRKQNIPMTIEQFKKNLKGVNGNTDFDQDMLEDIYNAIKNEEIVMPDEQSGLVKENYVWNVLLHRGATSEGVFLHVPAGSYDHDLFTMTWGPTIAALSYVFDKSLDDTIIQKAIAGFRYTRPTQM
;
A
#
# COMPACT_ATOMS: atom_id res chain seq x y z
N MET A 1 -4.91 -12.03 9.79
CA MET A 1 -4.92 -11.25 11.06
C MET A 1 -3.54 -10.62 11.17
N PHE A 2 -3.44 -9.31 11.41
CA PHE A 2 -2.13 -8.64 11.44
C PHE A 2 -1.29 -9.05 12.65
N THR A 3 0.01 -9.27 12.45
CA THR A 3 0.94 -9.64 13.52
C THR A 3 1.70 -8.39 13.98
N PHE A 4 1.14 -7.66 14.94
CA PHE A 4 1.74 -6.41 15.46
C PHE A 4 2.72 -6.60 16.62
N ARG A 5 2.86 -7.82 17.13
CA ARG A 5 3.65 -8.10 18.33
C ARG A 5 5.14 -7.91 18.06
N GLY A 6 5.80 -7.10 18.90
CA GLY A 6 7.22 -6.80 18.79
C GLY A 6 7.57 -5.75 17.73
N LEU A 7 6.58 -5.16 17.07
CA LEU A 7 6.78 -4.09 16.09
C LEU A 7 6.58 -2.72 16.75
N ARG A 8 7.37 -1.73 16.33
CA ARG A 8 7.09 -0.34 16.67
C ARG A 8 5.78 0.10 16.00
N ILE A 9 5.18 1.16 16.55
CA ILE A 9 3.85 1.60 16.11
C ILE A 9 3.84 2.04 14.64
N ASP A 10 4.92 2.66 14.14
CA ASP A 10 5.06 3.08 12.75
C ASP A 10 5.18 1.88 11.79
N GLU A 11 5.94 0.85 12.18
CA GLU A 11 6.08 -0.40 11.42
C GLU A 11 4.75 -1.15 11.33
N ALA A 12 4.05 -1.27 12.45
CA ALA A 12 2.72 -1.86 12.50
C ALA A 12 1.70 -1.04 11.71
N LEU A 13 1.78 0.29 11.76
CA LEU A 13 0.90 1.19 11.04
C LEU A 13 1.13 1.09 9.53
N ARG A 14 2.38 0.93 9.08
CA ARG A 14 2.69 0.66 7.67
C ARG A 14 2.02 -0.62 7.19
N LEU A 15 2.22 -1.73 7.91
CA LEU A 15 1.56 -3.02 7.57
C LEU A 15 0.04 -2.91 7.56
N TYR A 16 -0.52 -2.12 8.47
CA TYR A 16 -1.95 -1.85 8.55
C TYR A 16 -2.41 -1.10 7.29
N LEU A 17 -1.84 0.08 7.01
CA LEU A 17 -2.25 0.95 5.88
C LEU A 17 -1.93 0.38 4.48
N GLU A 18 -0.95 -0.50 4.37
CA GLU A 18 -0.65 -1.23 3.13
C GLU A 18 -1.78 -2.22 2.75
N ALA A 19 -2.50 -2.73 3.74
CA ALA A 19 -3.46 -3.81 3.53
C ALA A 19 -4.89 -3.34 3.22
N PHE A 20 -5.24 -2.08 3.47
CA PHE A 20 -6.57 -1.56 3.14
C PHE A 20 -6.53 -0.10 2.71
N ARG A 21 -7.51 0.27 1.87
CA ARG A 21 -7.77 1.64 1.49
C ARG A 21 -8.31 2.44 2.67
N LEU A 22 -7.66 3.54 3.04
CA LEU A 22 -8.27 4.49 3.97
C LEU A 22 -9.51 5.12 3.31
N PRO A 23 -10.68 5.05 3.95
CA PRO A 23 -11.87 5.75 3.50
C PRO A 23 -11.65 7.26 3.63
N GLY A 24 -12.16 8.05 2.68
CA GLY A 24 -12.02 9.52 2.71
C GLY A 24 -12.86 10.22 3.78
N GLU A 25 -13.72 9.48 4.49
CA GLU A 25 -14.57 10.01 5.54
C GLU A 25 -13.82 10.06 6.87
N ALA A 26 -13.56 11.27 7.40
CA ALA A 26 -12.82 11.47 8.65
C ALA A 26 -13.32 10.62 9.84
N PRO A 27 -14.63 10.45 10.08
CA PRO A 27 -15.12 9.59 11.16
C PRO A 27 -14.74 8.11 10.99
N VAL A 28 -14.56 7.65 9.76
CA VAL A 28 -14.22 6.25 9.47
C VAL A 28 -12.72 6.02 9.64
N ILE A 29 -11.88 6.97 9.20
CA ILE A 29 -10.44 6.97 9.51
C ILE A 29 -10.21 6.89 11.01
N HIS A 30 -10.95 7.69 11.78
CA HIS A 30 -10.86 7.70 13.24
C HIS A 30 -11.13 6.31 13.83
N ARG A 31 -12.24 5.66 13.45
CA ARG A 31 -12.59 4.31 13.95
C ARG A 31 -11.54 3.25 13.58
N LEU A 32 -11.00 3.32 12.37
CA LEU A 32 -9.96 2.39 11.91
C LEU A 32 -8.68 2.55 12.72
N LEU A 33 -8.26 3.78 12.97
CA LEU A 33 -7.06 4.06 13.78
C LEU A 33 -7.27 3.69 15.24
N GLU A 34 -8.43 4.00 15.83
CA GLU A 34 -8.76 3.63 17.21
C GLU A 34 -8.71 2.11 17.42
N THR A 35 -9.28 1.34 16.48
CA THR A 35 -9.23 -0.12 16.51
C THR A 35 -7.80 -0.65 16.37
N PHE A 36 -7.00 -0.02 15.50
CA PHE A 36 -5.59 -0.36 15.30
C PHE A 36 -4.77 -0.10 16.56
N THR A 37 -4.88 1.08 17.17
CA THR A 37 -4.07 1.44 18.33
C THR A 37 -4.48 0.65 19.56
N ASP A 38 -5.76 0.34 19.74
CA ASP A 38 -6.23 -0.59 20.77
C ASP A 38 -5.63 -1.99 20.62
N THR A 39 -5.64 -2.52 19.39
CA THR A 39 -5.08 -3.83 19.10
C THR A 39 -3.57 -3.85 19.32
N TRP A 40 -2.84 -2.86 18.76
CA TRP A 40 -1.38 -2.75 18.88
C TRP A 40 -0.95 -2.58 20.35
N HIS A 41 -1.66 -1.75 21.12
CA HIS A 41 -1.35 -1.50 22.52
C HIS A 41 -1.51 -2.76 23.36
N LYS A 42 -2.60 -3.53 23.16
CA LYS A 42 -2.86 -4.79 23.89
C LYS A 42 -1.80 -5.86 23.61
N VAL A 43 -1.44 -6.07 22.35
CA VAL A 43 -0.51 -7.17 21.98
C VAL A 43 0.95 -6.87 22.30
N ASN A 44 1.30 -5.60 22.52
CA ASN A 44 2.65 -5.16 22.91
C ASN A 44 2.79 -4.86 24.41
N GLY A 45 1.82 -5.25 25.24
CA GLY A 45 1.90 -5.10 26.69
C GLY A 45 1.70 -3.66 27.19
N SER A 46 0.95 -2.86 26.45
CA SER A 46 0.58 -1.48 26.79
C SER A 46 1.78 -0.56 27.05
N PRO A 47 2.66 -0.33 26.05
CA PRO A 47 3.89 0.44 26.24
C PRO A 47 3.66 1.95 26.45
N PHE A 48 2.47 2.46 26.12
CA PHE A 48 2.09 3.86 26.31
C PHE A 48 1.12 4.04 27.47
N MET A 49 1.06 5.25 28.03
CA MET A 49 0.25 5.56 29.22
C MET A 49 -1.25 5.39 28.97
N THR A 50 -1.71 5.71 27.77
CA THR A 50 -3.13 5.61 27.37
C THR A 50 -3.24 5.11 25.93
N ASN A 51 -4.42 4.59 25.56
CA ASN A 51 -4.73 4.28 24.16
C ASN A 51 -4.71 5.56 23.30
N ASP A 52 -5.26 6.65 23.84
CA ASP A 52 -5.27 7.97 23.19
C ASP A 52 -3.87 8.45 22.80
N ALA A 53 -2.85 8.14 23.61
CA ALA A 53 -1.46 8.43 23.27
C ALA A 53 -1.02 7.68 22.01
N GLY A 54 -1.34 6.39 21.92
CA GLY A 54 -1.11 5.59 20.72
C GLY A 54 -1.85 6.14 19.50
N PHE A 55 -3.12 6.51 19.66
CA PHE A 55 -3.94 7.14 18.61
C PHE A 55 -3.30 8.43 18.09
N ALA A 56 -2.94 9.33 19.01
CA ALA A 56 -2.32 10.61 18.68
C ALA A 56 -0.97 10.42 17.95
N LEU A 57 -0.16 9.45 18.38
CA LEU A 57 1.10 9.12 17.73
C LEU A 57 0.89 8.54 16.33
N ALA A 58 -0.05 7.60 16.16
CA ALA A 58 -0.38 7.05 14.84
C ALA A 58 -0.86 8.13 13.86
N TYR A 59 -1.70 9.06 14.33
CA TYR A 59 -2.15 10.19 13.53
C TYR A 59 -1.00 11.15 13.16
N ALA A 60 -0.10 11.43 14.11
CA ALA A 60 1.09 12.23 13.86
C ALA A 60 2.02 11.60 12.82
N VAL A 61 2.15 10.26 12.81
CA VAL A 61 2.91 9.52 11.79
C VAL A 61 2.29 9.67 10.40
N ILE A 62 0.96 9.61 10.27
CA ILE A 62 0.27 9.81 8.98
C ILE A 62 0.46 11.24 8.48
N MET A 63 0.34 12.23 9.37
CA MET A 63 0.61 13.63 9.05
C MET A 63 2.06 13.84 8.60
N LEU A 64 3.02 13.22 9.30
CA LEU A 64 4.43 13.27 8.94
C LEU A 64 4.67 12.65 7.55
N ASN A 65 4.08 11.49 7.26
CA ASN A 65 4.21 10.85 5.95
C ASN A 65 3.73 11.77 4.82
N THR A 66 2.59 12.45 5.03
CA THR A 66 2.04 13.40 4.08
C THR A 66 2.98 14.60 3.88
N ASP A 67 3.51 15.15 4.97
CA ASP A 67 4.42 16.28 4.93
C ASP A 67 5.76 15.96 4.23
N GLN A 68 6.32 14.77 4.48
CA GLN A 68 7.62 14.35 3.91
C GLN A 68 7.54 13.94 2.44
N HIS A 69 6.42 13.38 1.97
CA HIS A 69 6.34 12.74 0.64
C HIS A 69 5.34 13.39 -0.33
N ASN A 70 4.39 14.20 0.15
CA ASN A 70 3.45 14.86 -0.75
C ASN A 70 4.10 16.06 -1.48
N ASN A 71 4.38 15.87 -2.77
CA ASN A 71 5.00 16.87 -3.64
C ASN A 71 4.25 18.21 -3.68
N ASN A 72 2.92 18.23 -3.49
CA ASN A 72 2.15 19.48 -3.48
C ASN A 72 2.41 20.28 -2.20
N VAL A 73 2.51 19.61 -1.05
CA VAL A 73 2.79 20.23 0.25
C VAL A 73 4.22 20.76 0.27
N ARG A 74 5.20 19.99 -0.22
CA ARG A 74 6.62 20.39 -0.27
C ARG A 74 6.93 21.57 -1.16
N LYS A 75 6.10 21.84 -2.17
CA LYS A 75 6.23 23.05 -3.01
C LYS A 75 5.81 24.32 -2.27
N GLN A 76 4.97 24.20 -1.25
CA GLN A 76 4.37 25.32 -0.55
C GLN A 76 5.00 25.55 0.84
N ASN A 77 5.49 24.50 1.48
CA ASN A 77 5.99 24.55 2.86
C ASN A 77 7.33 23.81 3.02
N ILE A 78 8.09 24.24 4.03
CA ILE A 78 9.29 23.54 4.49
C ILE A 78 8.84 22.29 5.26
N PRO A 79 9.31 21.08 4.91
CA PRO A 79 8.94 19.86 5.61
C PRO A 79 9.29 19.93 7.10
N MET A 80 8.45 19.29 7.92
CA MET A 80 8.59 19.18 9.35
C MET A 80 9.96 18.61 9.72
N THR A 81 10.67 19.30 10.61
CA THR A 81 11.95 18.80 11.15
C THR A 81 11.72 17.82 12.29
N ILE A 82 12.72 17.00 12.59
CA ILE A 82 12.67 16.09 13.75
C ILE A 82 12.38 16.82 15.06
N GLU A 83 12.94 18.01 15.25
CA GLU A 83 12.71 18.86 16.43
C GLU A 83 11.25 19.30 16.52
N GLN A 84 10.64 19.66 15.39
CA GLN A 84 9.23 20.01 15.33
C GLN A 84 8.33 18.80 15.60
N PHE A 85 8.68 17.63 15.06
CA PHE A 85 7.96 16.39 15.34
C PHE A 85 7.98 16.03 16.83
N LYS A 86 9.16 16.04 17.46
CA LYS A 86 9.31 15.81 18.91
C LYS A 86 8.54 16.86 19.73
N LYS A 87 8.60 18.13 19.33
CA LYS A 87 7.86 19.22 19.99
C LYS A 87 6.34 19.05 19.90
N ASN A 88 5.82 18.62 18.76
CA ASN A 88 4.38 18.42 18.55
C ASN A 88 3.81 17.28 19.41
N LEU A 89 4.66 16.33 19.82
CA LEU A 89 4.27 15.17 20.64
C LEU A 89 4.60 15.34 22.13
N LYS A 90 5.08 16.52 22.54
CA LYS A 90 5.41 16.80 23.94
C LYS A 90 4.15 16.75 24.82
N GLY A 91 4.18 15.98 25.90
CA GLY A 91 3.09 15.80 26.85
C GLY A 91 1.93 14.93 26.36
N VAL A 92 2.02 14.36 25.16
CA VAL A 92 0.91 13.61 24.52
C VAL A 92 0.80 12.18 25.06
N ASN A 93 1.82 11.65 25.74
CA ASN A 93 1.80 10.33 26.37
C ASN A 93 1.20 10.39 27.79
N GLY A 94 -0.09 10.74 27.90
CA GLY A 94 -0.78 10.82 29.20
C GLY A 94 -0.19 11.87 30.15
N ASN A 95 0.06 13.09 29.64
CA ASN A 95 0.76 14.18 30.33
C ASN A 95 2.27 13.97 30.54
N THR A 96 2.85 12.95 29.89
CA THR A 96 4.29 12.72 29.84
C THR A 96 4.77 12.71 28.39
N ASP A 97 6.09 12.66 28.19
CA ASP A 97 6.70 12.59 26.87
C ASP A 97 6.86 11.14 26.41
N PHE A 98 6.82 10.92 25.10
CA PHE A 98 7.28 9.65 24.53
C PHE A 98 8.81 9.54 24.61
N ASP A 99 9.32 8.31 24.48
CA ASP A 99 10.74 8.05 24.33
C ASP A 99 11.29 8.85 23.11
N GLN A 100 12.30 9.68 23.36
CA GLN A 100 12.84 10.61 22.37
C GLN A 100 13.66 9.91 21.28
N ASP A 101 14.27 8.77 21.60
CA ASP A 101 15.02 7.97 20.65
C ASP A 101 14.04 7.20 19.75
N MET A 102 12.95 6.68 20.32
CA MET A 102 11.85 6.09 19.56
C MET A 102 11.23 7.10 18.57
N LEU A 103 10.98 8.34 18.99
CA LEU A 103 10.45 9.38 18.09
C LEU A 103 11.41 9.72 16.95
N GLU A 104 12.72 9.64 17.20
CA GLU A 104 13.76 9.85 16.20
C GLU A 104 13.82 8.73 15.18
N ASP A 105 13.77 7.48 15.65
CA ASP A 105 13.68 6.29 14.81
C ASP A 105 12.45 6.37 13.88
N ILE A 106 11.27 6.68 14.45
CA ILE A 106 10.03 6.84 13.70
C ILE A 106 10.19 7.95 12.64
N TYR A 107 10.71 9.11 13.02
CA TYR A 107 10.89 10.23 12.09
C TYR A 107 11.80 9.84 10.91
N ASN A 108 12.94 9.21 11.19
CA ASN A 108 13.89 8.80 10.18
C ASN A 108 13.33 7.68 9.28
N ALA A 109 12.61 6.71 9.85
CA ALA A 109 11.94 5.65 9.08
C ALA A 109 10.93 6.23 8.08
N ILE A 110 10.05 7.12 8.54
CA ILE A 110 9.05 7.76 7.68
C ILE A 110 9.70 8.68 6.64
N LYS A 111 10.70 9.47 7.02
CA LYS A 111 11.39 10.37 6.09
C LYS A 111 12.12 9.61 4.97
N ASN A 112 12.77 8.50 5.30
CA ASN A 112 13.56 7.72 4.36
C ASN A 112 12.68 6.80 3.48
N GLU A 113 11.55 6.35 4.00
CA GLU A 113 10.68 5.38 3.33
C GLU A 113 9.20 5.72 3.54
N GLU A 114 8.57 6.13 2.44
CA GLU A 114 7.15 6.50 2.38
C GLU A 114 6.24 5.33 2.76
N ILE A 115 5.24 5.60 3.59
CA ILE A 115 4.09 4.71 3.72
C ILE A 115 3.22 4.89 2.47
N VAL A 116 3.34 3.95 1.54
CA VAL A 116 2.57 3.96 0.30
C VAL A 116 1.17 3.40 0.57
N MET A 117 0.16 4.22 0.31
CA MET A 117 -1.24 3.79 0.30
C MET A 117 -1.65 3.44 -1.14
N PRO A 118 -1.70 2.15 -1.51
CA PRO A 118 -1.70 1.70 -2.92
C PRO A 118 -2.92 2.16 -3.73
N ASP A 119 -4.04 2.33 -3.04
CA ASP A 119 -5.31 2.73 -3.66
C ASP A 119 -5.47 4.24 -3.81
N GLU A 120 -4.61 5.03 -3.17
CA GLU A 120 -4.50 6.48 -3.41
C GLU A 120 -3.54 6.79 -4.57
N GLN A 121 -2.76 5.80 -4.99
CA GLN A 121 -1.77 5.91 -6.06
C GLN A 121 -2.33 5.36 -7.39
N SER A 122 -1.91 5.96 -8.51
CA SER A 122 -2.27 5.51 -9.86
C SER A 122 -1.02 5.29 -10.72
N GLY A 123 -1.12 4.43 -11.74
CA GLY A 123 -0.01 4.12 -12.64
C GLY A 123 1.09 3.29 -11.99
N LEU A 124 2.34 3.54 -12.39
CA LEU A 124 3.52 2.72 -12.07
C LEU A 124 3.75 2.50 -10.58
N VAL A 125 3.39 3.43 -9.70
CA VAL A 125 3.60 3.25 -8.26
C VAL A 125 2.66 2.20 -7.68
N LYS A 126 1.39 2.20 -8.11
CA LYS A 126 0.44 1.14 -7.74
C LYS A 126 0.89 -0.20 -8.30
N GLU A 127 1.34 -0.24 -9.55
CA GLU A 127 1.82 -1.46 -10.21
C GLU A 127 3.04 -2.05 -9.49
N ASN A 128 4.04 -1.21 -9.17
CA ASN A 128 5.22 -1.62 -8.42
C ASN A 128 4.88 -2.11 -7.01
N TYR A 129 3.96 -1.45 -6.32
CA TYR A 129 3.47 -1.91 -5.03
C TYR A 129 2.81 -3.28 -5.13
N VAL A 130 1.86 -3.45 -6.07
CA VAL A 130 1.17 -4.73 -6.27
C VAL A 130 2.17 -5.84 -6.60
N TRP A 131 3.20 -5.53 -7.40
CA TRP A 131 4.28 -6.46 -7.70
C TRP A 131 5.10 -6.84 -6.46
N ASN A 132 5.47 -5.87 -5.63
CA ASN A 132 6.17 -6.14 -4.37
C ASN A 132 5.32 -6.99 -3.40
N VAL A 133 4.01 -6.75 -3.31
CA VAL A 133 3.09 -7.57 -2.51
C VAL A 133 3.02 -9.00 -3.06
N LEU A 134 2.93 -9.15 -4.38
CA LEU A 134 2.94 -10.47 -5.01
C LEU A 134 4.24 -11.23 -4.73
N LEU A 135 5.39 -10.58 -4.81
CA LEU A 135 6.69 -11.17 -4.47
C LEU A 135 6.76 -11.60 -3.00
N HIS A 136 6.30 -10.74 -2.08
CA HIS A 136 6.27 -11.07 -0.65
C HIS A 136 5.33 -12.25 -0.37
N ARG A 137 4.13 -12.27 -0.94
CA ARG A 137 3.20 -13.41 -0.82
C ARG A 137 3.76 -14.68 -1.44
N GLY A 138 4.48 -14.56 -2.56
CA GLY A 138 5.19 -15.67 -3.19
C GLY A 138 6.27 -16.27 -2.28
N ALA A 139 6.85 -15.50 -1.37
CA ALA A 139 7.85 -15.94 -0.41
C ALA A 139 7.27 -16.56 0.88
N THR A 140 5.97 -16.41 1.14
CA THR A 140 5.30 -17.07 2.27
C THR A 140 4.78 -18.45 1.89
N SER A 141 4.28 -19.21 2.87
CA SER A 141 3.61 -20.50 2.63
C SER A 141 2.33 -20.39 1.79
N GLU A 142 1.80 -19.18 1.58
CA GLU A 142 0.69 -18.94 0.65
C GLU A 142 1.14 -18.96 -0.82
N GLY A 143 2.44 -18.82 -1.08
CA GLY A 143 3.07 -18.84 -2.39
C GLY A 143 3.41 -20.23 -2.93
N VAL A 144 2.81 -21.30 -2.40
CA VAL A 144 3.05 -22.66 -2.91
C VAL A 144 2.41 -22.81 -4.28
N PHE A 145 3.22 -22.59 -5.32
CA PHE A 145 2.80 -22.85 -6.70
C PHE A 145 2.80 -24.36 -6.95
N LEU A 146 1.65 -24.87 -7.41
CA LEU A 146 1.56 -26.24 -7.90
C LEU A 146 2.40 -26.33 -9.19
N HIS A 147 3.51 -27.05 -9.15
CA HIS A 147 4.28 -27.35 -10.34
C HIS A 147 3.51 -28.38 -11.16
N VAL A 148 2.73 -27.91 -12.12
CA VAL A 148 1.94 -28.74 -13.01
C VAL A 148 2.73 -28.98 -14.30
N PRO A 149 2.65 -30.16 -14.94
CA PRO A 149 3.34 -30.41 -16.20
C PRO A 149 3.09 -29.30 -17.23
N ALA A 150 4.12 -28.93 -17.99
CA ALA A 150 4.01 -27.89 -19.02
C ALA A 150 2.83 -28.20 -19.97
N GLY A 151 1.97 -27.21 -20.21
CA GLY A 151 0.82 -27.35 -21.10
C GLY A 151 -0.49 -27.84 -20.46
N SER A 152 -0.49 -28.24 -19.19
CA SER A 152 -1.65 -28.92 -18.58
C SER A 152 -2.92 -28.08 -18.49
N TYR A 153 -2.78 -26.75 -18.41
CA TYR A 153 -3.91 -25.83 -18.35
C TYR A 153 -3.94 -24.85 -19.52
N ASP A 154 -3.04 -24.97 -20.50
CA ASP A 154 -2.93 -24.01 -21.60
C ASP A 154 -4.22 -23.98 -22.40
N HIS A 155 -4.85 -25.15 -22.63
CA HIS A 155 -6.13 -25.24 -23.33
C HIS A 155 -7.27 -24.58 -22.53
N ASP A 156 -7.37 -24.86 -21.23
CA ASP A 156 -8.43 -24.32 -20.38
C ASP A 156 -8.28 -22.81 -20.18
N LEU A 157 -7.05 -22.35 -19.93
CA LEU A 157 -6.72 -20.93 -19.83
C LEU A 157 -6.96 -20.21 -21.15
N PHE A 158 -6.56 -20.80 -22.28
CA PHE A 158 -6.82 -20.23 -23.61
C PHE A 158 -8.32 -20.13 -23.85
N THR A 159 -9.08 -21.21 -23.64
CA THR A 159 -10.54 -21.24 -23.86
C THR A 159 -11.31 -20.25 -22.97
N MET A 160 -10.83 -20.00 -21.75
CA MET A 160 -11.40 -19.00 -20.86
C MET A 160 -11.08 -17.55 -21.26
N THR A 161 -9.90 -17.30 -21.85
CA THR A 161 -9.40 -15.93 -22.06
C THR A 161 -9.55 -15.42 -23.49
N TRP A 162 -9.51 -16.29 -24.51
CA TRP A 162 -9.45 -15.86 -25.92
C TRP A 162 -10.67 -15.02 -26.33
N GLY A 163 -11.89 -15.39 -25.92
CA GLY A 163 -13.12 -14.68 -26.28
C GLY A 163 -13.13 -13.23 -25.77
N PRO A 164 -12.96 -13.01 -24.45
CA PRO A 164 -12.81 -11.66 -23.88
C PRO A 164 -11.66 -10.86 -24.49
N THR A 165 -10.51 -11.50 -24.76
CA THR A 165 -9.36 -10.83 -25.38
C THR A 165 -9.67 -10.36 -26.80
N ILE A 166 -10.30 -11.20 -27.63
CA ILE A 166 -10.74 -10.82 -28.98
C ILE A 166 -11.76 -9.69 -28.92
N ALA A 167 -12.75 -9.77 -28.03
CA ALA A 167 -13.76 -8.72 -27.88
C ALA A 167 -13.14 -7.37 -27.50
N ALA A 168 -12.16 -7.38 -26.58
CA ALA A 168 -11.43 -6.17 -26.19
C ALA A 168 -10.59 -5.61 -27.35
N LEU A 169 -9.86 -6.46 -28.09
CA LEU A 169 -9.09 -6.06 -29.26
C LEU A 169 -9.99 -5.47 -30.37
N SER A 170 -11.14 -6.08 -30.62
CA SER A 170 -12.14 -5.58 -31.58
C SER A 170 -12.69 -4.23 -31.16
N TYR A 171 -13.00 -4.05 -29.87
CA TYR A 171 -13.43 -2.76 -29.36
C TYR A 171 -12.37 -1.67 -29.53
N VAL A 172 -11.11 -1.96 -29.20
CA VAL A 172 -9.99 -1.02 -29.37
C VAL A 172 -9.76 -0.69 -30.84
N PHE A 173 -9.84 -1.69 -31.73
CA PHE A 173 -9.72 -1.49 -33.17
C PHE A 173 -10.84 -0.59 -33.72
N ASP A 174 -12.10 -0.85 -33.34
CA ASP A 174 -13.26 -0.10 -33.85
C ASP A 174 -13.37 1.33 -33.29
N LYS A 175 -12.84 1.57 -32.09
CA LYS A 175 -13.00 2.86 -31.38
C LYS A 175 -11.76 3.74 -31.40
N SER A 176 -10.59 3.21 -31.76
CA SER A 176 -9.37 4.00 -31.83
C SER A 176 -9.31 4.85 -33.09
N LEU A 177 -8.84 6.09 -32.94
CA LEU A 177 -8.48 6.97 -34.06
C LEU A 177 -6.95 7.09 -34.21
N ASP A 178 -6.19 6.44 -33.32
CA ASP A 178 -4.73 6.42 -33.34
C ASP A 178 -4.23 5.22 -34.15
N ASP A 179 -3.57 5.51 -35.28
CA ASP A 179 -2.98 4.53 -36.17
C ASP A 179 -1.99 3.59 -35.47
N THR A 180 -1.25 4.06 -34.47
CA THR A 180 -0.30 3.22 -33.72
C THR A 180 -1.03 2.19 -32.85
N ILE A 181 -2.17 2.56 -32.28
CA ILE A 181 -3.03 1.67 -31.49
C ILE A 181 -3.73 0.67 -32.41
N ILE A 182 -4.19 1.12 -33.59
CA ILE A 182 -4.79 0.25 -34.61
C ILE A 182 -3.78 -0.81 -35.08
N GLN A 183 -2.54 -0.42 -35.38
CA GLN A 183 -1.48 -1.36 -35.77
C GLN A 183 -1.18 -2.38 -34.68
N LYS A 184 -1.17 -1.97 -33.40
CA LYS A 184 -1.01 -2.88 -32.26
C LYS A 184 -2.18 -3.85 -32.11
N ALA A 185 -3.43 -3.39 -32.31
CA ALA A 185 -4.60 -4.26 -32.29
C ALA A 185 -4.57 -5.31 -33.41
N ILE A 186 -4.19 -4.90 -34.64
CA ILE A 186 -3.99 -5.81 -35.79
C ILE A 186 -2.92 -6.86 -35.49
N ALA A 187 -1.79 -6.45 -34.89
CA ALA A 187 -0.76 -7.39 -34.47
C ALA A 187 -1.29 -8.36 -33.41
N GLY A 188 -2.08 -7.88 -32.44
CA GLY A 188 -2.75 -8.70 -31.43
C GLY A 188 -3.60 -9.82 -32.02
N PHE A 189 -4.40 -9.53 -33.05
CA PHE A 189 -5.21 -10.55 -33.74
C PHE A 189 -4.40 -11.67 -34.41
N ARG A 190 -3.10 -11.45 -34.69
CA ARG A 190 -2.23 -12.49 -35.25
C ARG A 190 -1.78 -13.48 -34.19
N TYR A 191 -1.66 -13.06 -32.94
CA TYR A 191 -1.22 -13.90 -31.81
C TYR A 191 -2.37 -14.64 -31.11
N THR A 192 -3.61 -14.16 -31.27
CA THR A 192 -4.81 -14.81 -30.72
C THR A 192 -5.38 -15.89 -31.63
N ARG A 193 -4.85 -16.04 -32.85
CA ARG A 193 -5.22 -17.15 -33.72
C ARG A 193 -4.59 -18.42 -33.15
N PRO A 194 -5.36 -19.46 -32.81
CA PRO A 194 -4.77 -20.75 -32.47
C PRO A 194 -4.00 -21.21 -33.70
N THR A 195 -2.67 -21.12 -33.66
CA THR A 195 -1.82 -21.86 -34.60
C THR A 195 -2.25 -23.31 -34.48
N GLN A 196 -2.65 -23.92 -35.58
CA GLN A 196 -2.95 -25.35 -35.63
C GLN A 196 -1.77 -26.10 -34.99
N MET A 197 -1.97 -26.60 -33.78
CA MET A 197 -1.23 -27.73 -33.23
C MET A 197 -1.85 -29.01 -33.77
#